data_AF-A0A7S2NHT7-F1
#
_entry.id   AF-A0A7S2NHT7-F1
#
_cell.length_a   1.000
_cell.length_b   1.000
_cell.length_c   1.000
_cell.angle_alpha   90.00
_cell.angle_beta   90.00
_cell.angle_gamma   90.00
#
_symmetry.space_group_name_H-M   'P 1'
#
loop_
_entity.id
_entity.type
_entity.pdbx_description
1 polymer ?
#
loop_
_entity_poly.entity_id
_entity_poly.type
_entity_poly.pdbx_seq_one_letter_code
_entity_poly.pdbx_strand_id
1 'polypeptide(L)'
;STSPLLQGIPYDAAGRFLPDGLHGVIGGALDLRESAKIVITQGKHAGARGEVDSYDREGNPKCRFQIRLRRDKAFKAAYDLVLGSWWLQAAADGTVPRLPVVNEPDEEDSSEGAMAVRALCDEYERVVLLRPTDAPPLPPQGWNVPE
;
A
#
# COMPACT_ATOMS: atom_id res chain seq x y z
N SER A 1 -10.10 8.98 22.69
CA SER A 1 -8.74 8.41 22.71
C SER A 1 -8.01 9.03 21.53
N THR A 2 -6.98 9.82 21.76
CA THR A 2 -6.28 10.55 20.69
C THR A 2 -5.27 9.61 20.06
N SER A 3 -5.65 9.05 18.93
CA SER A 3 -4.86 8.10 18.14
C SER A 3 -3.51 8.66 17.69
N PRO A 4 -2.46 7.81 17.56
CA PRO A 4 -1.10 8.29 17.42
C PRO A 4 -0.80 8.80 16.00
N LEU A 5 -0.38 10.06 15.92
CA LEU A 5 0.45 10.56 14.83
C LEU A 5 1.90 10.28 15.20
N LEU A 6 2.58 9.41 14.47
CA LEU A 6 4.01 9.15 14.67
C LEU A 6 4.79 10.17 13.85
N GLN A 7 5.50 11.08 14.52
CA GLN A 7 6.35 12.08 13.87
C GLN A 7 7.82 11.73 14.02
N GLY A 8 8.65 12.20 13.08
CA GLY A 8 10.11 12.04 13.15
C GLY A 8 10.55 10.59 13.00
N ILE A 9 9.74 9.76 12.35
CA ILE A 9 10.10 8.36 12.09
C ILE A 9 11.16 8.30 10.98
N PRO A 10 12.12 7.36 11.04
CA PRO A 10 13.25 7.29 10.13
C PRO A 10 12.89 6.64 8.78
N TYR A 11 11.80 7.08 8.15
CA TYR A 11 11.34 6.54 6.85
C TYR A 11 10.94 7.65 5.90
N ASP A 12 11.10 7.38 4.60
CA ASP A 12 10.55 8.22 3.54
C ASP A 12 9.03 7.99 3.33
N ALA A 13 8.42 8.75 2.42
CA ALA A 13 7.01 8.61 2.08
C ALA A 13 6.63 7.23 1.48
N ALA A 14 7.60 6.47 0.96
CA ALA A 14 7.40 5.09 0.49
C ALA A 14 7.63 4.03 1.60
N GLY A 15 7.88 4.50 2.82
CA GLY A 15 8.12 3.70 4.00
C GLY A 15 9.48 3.02 4.01
N ARG A 16 10.43 3.45 3.17
CA ARG A 16 11.79 2.90 3.14
C ARG A 16 12.61 3.51 4.28
N PHE A 17 13.34 2.68 5.02
CA PHE A 17 14.20 3.15 6.11
C PHE A 17 15.27 4.09 5.56
N LEU A 18 15.44 5.24 6.22
CA LEU A 18 16.50 6.19 5.96
C LEU A 18 17.63 5.94 6.97
N PRO A 19 18.85 5.56 6.56
CA PRO A 19 19.96 5.34 7.49
C PRO A 19 20.39 6.64 8.20
N ASP A 20 21.02 6.47 9.37
CA ASP A 20 21.39 7.54 10.30
C ASP A 20 22.12 8.72 9.61
N GLY A 21 21.66 9.95 9.92
CA GLY A 21 22.19 11.21 9.38
C GLY A 21 21.17 12.05 8.60
N LEU A 22 20.04 11.46 8.19
CA LEU A 22 18.93 12.15 7.50
C LEU A 22 17.67 12.34 8.37
N HIS A 23 17.62 11.70 9.54
CA HIS A 23 16.45 11.67 10.44
C HIS A 23 16.02 13.06 10.93
N GLY A 24 16.99 13.96 11.17
CA GLY A 24 16.75 15.29 11.73
C GLY A 24 16.27 16.33 10.72
N VAL A 25 16.28 16.02 9.41
CA VAL A 25 15.94 16.97 8.34
C VAL A 25 14.73 16.51 7.53
N ILE A 26 14.51 15.20 7.41
CA ILE A 26 13.48 14.59 6.54
C ILE A 26 12.80 13.40 7.24
N GLY A 27 12.63 13.45 8.56
CA GLY A 27 11.84 12.44 9.28
C GLY A 27 10.39 12.46 8.78
N GLY A 28 9.91 11.32 8.29
CA GLY A 28 8.53 11.18 7.83
C GLY A 28 7.53 11.28 8.99
N ALA A 29 6.26 11.41 8.64
CA ALA A 29 5.15 11.24 9.58
C ALA A 29 4.29 10.05 9.13
N LEU A 30 3.85 9.25 10.09
CA LEU A 30 2.82 8.22 9.88
C LEU A 30 1.58 8.62 10.69
N ASP A 31 0.60 9.19 10.00
CA ASP A 31 -0.70 9.52 10.54
C ASP A 31 -1.58 8.27 10.58
N LEU A 32 -1.91 7.83 11.79
CA LEU A 32 -2.81 6.71 12.01
C LEU A 32 -4.16 7.15 12.58
N ARG A 33 -4.48 8.45 12.63
CA ARG A 33 -5.78 8.90 13.13
C ARG A 33 -6.94 8.27 12.34
N GLU A 34 -8.10 8.15 12.98
CA GLU A 34 -9.31 7.66 12.30
C GLU A 34 -9.57 8.45 11.01
N SER A 35 -9.98 7.74 9.95
CA SER A 35 -10.15 8.22 8.58
C SER A 35 -8.87 8.62 7.83
N ALA A 36 -7.67 8.51 8.43
CA ALA A 36 -6.42 8.76 7.72
C ALA A 36 -6.27 7.79 6.53
N LYS A 37 -5.92 8.35 5.36
CA LYS A 37 -5.73 7.58 4.13
C LYS A 37 -4.36 6.94 4.12
N ILE A 38 -4.34 5.65 3.79
CA ILE A 38 -3.14 4.82 3.86
C ILE A 38 -3.06 3.86 2.67
N VAL A 39 -1.84 3.46 2.35
CA VAL A 39 -1.52 2.59 1.22
C VAL A 39 -0.66 1.42 1.70
N ILE A 40 -0.98 0.22 1.24
CA ILE A 40 -0.12 -0.95 1.43
C ILE A 40 1.10 -0.83 0.52
N THR A 41 2.31 -0.90 1.06
CA THR A 41 3.54 -0.73 0.27
C THR A 41 4.21 -2.04 -0.11
N GLN A 42 3.79 -3.16 0.50
CA GLN A 42 4.45 -4.46 0.37
C GLN A 42 3.48 -5.63 0.19
N GLY A 43 3.99 -6.71 -0.38
CA GLY A 43 3.27 -7.97 -0.54
C GLY A 43 2.31 -7.99 -1.74
N LYS A 44 1.41 -8.98 -1.76
CA LYS A 44 0.52 -9.25 -2.91
C LYS A 44 -0.47 -8.12 -3.23
N HIS A 45 -0.71 -7.23 -2.26
CA HIS A 45 -1.66 -6.13 -2.33
C HIS A 45 -0.98 -4.76 -2.26
N ALA A 46 0.32 -4.69 -2.58
CA ALA A 46 1.02 -3.40 -2.68
C ALA A 46 0.31 -2.47 -3.66
N GLY A 47 0.11 -1.21 -3.27
CA GLY A 47 -0.69 -0.21 -3.97
C GLY A 47 -2.18 -0.19 -3.60
N ALA A 48 -2.68 -1.13 -2.79
CA ALA A 48 -4.06 -1.08 -2.32
C ALA A 48 -4.26 0.09 -1.34
N ARG A 49 -5.27 0.91 -1.63
CA ARG A 49 -5.70 2.03 -0.78
C ARG A 49 -6.65 1.58 0.31
N GLY A 50 -6.59 2.26 1.44
CA GLY A 50 -7.45 2.05 2.59
C GLY A 50 -7.49 3.26 3.50
N GLU A 51 -8.09 3.07 4.65
CA GLU A 51 -8.16 4.08 5.70
C GLU A 51 -8.08 3.44 7.08
N VAL A 52 -7.66 4.21 8.08
CA VAL A 52 -7.80 3.79 9.46
C VAL A 52 -9.27 3.91 9.85
N ASP A 53 -9.91 2.78 10.15
CA ASP A 53 -11.34 2.71 10.47
C ASP A 53 -11.59 2.91 11.96
N SER A 54 -10.84 2.21 12.82
CA SER A 54 -11.07 2.20 14.25
C SER A 54 -9.85 1.69 15.02
N TYR A 55 -10.00 1.49 16.32
CA TYR A 55 -8.97 0.93 17.20
C TYR A 55 -9.53 -0.31 17.90
N ASP A 56 -8.70 -1.33 18.12
CA ASP A 56 -9.09 -2.46 18.97
C ASP A 56 -9.00 -2.11 20.48
N ARG A 57 -9.31 -3.08 21.34
CA ARG A 57 -9.28 -2.89 22.80
C ARG A 57 -7.87 -2.69 23.35
N GLU A 58 -6.85 -3.08 22.60
CA GLU A 58 -5.43 -2.96 22.96
C GLU A 58 -4.83 -1.64 22.42
N GLY A 59 -5.62 -0.86 21.67
CA GLY A 59 -5.17 0.39 21.05
C GLY A 59 -4.42 0.18 19.73
N ASN A 60 -4.54 -0.99 19.10
CA ASN A 60 -3.99 -1.22 17.77
C ASN A 60 -4.89 -0.61 16.69
N PRO A 61 -4.36 0.14 15.72
CA PRO A 61 -5.12 0.66 14.59
C PRO A 61 -5.71 -0.47 13.74
N LYS A 62 -7.01 -0.40 13.49
CA LYS A 62 -7.72 -1.22 12.51
C LYS A 62 -7.86 -0.45 11.22
N CYS A 63 -7.28 -1.00 10.17
CA CYS A 63 -7.21 -0.40 8.85
C CYS A 63 -8.11 -1.18 7.89
N ARG A 64 -8.98 -0.51 7.16
CA ARG A 64 -9.83 -1.13 6.14
C ARG A 64 -9.29 -0.83 4.76
N PHE A 65 -8.98 -1.88 4.01
CA PHE A 65 -8.47 -1.79 2.64
C PHE A 65 -9.45 -2.35 1.63
N GLN A 66 -9.44 -1.80 0.41
CA GLN A 66 -10.16 -2.34 -0.73
C GLN A 66 -9.24 -3.23 -1.55
N ILE A 67 -9.16 -4.52 -1.20
CA ILE A 67 -8.26 -5.47 -1.85
C ILE A 67 -8.96 -6.29 -2.93
N ARG A 68 -8.22 -6.73 -3.94
CA ARG A 68 -8.73 -7.69 -4.92
C ARG A 68 -8.62 -9.11 -4.42
N LEU A 69 -9.69 -9.88 -4.56
CA LEU A 69 -9.67 -11.31 -4.26
C LEU A 69 -8.92 -12.12 -5.32
N ARG A 70 -8.93 -11.64 -6.57
CA ARG A 70 -8.21 -12.24 -7.70
C ARG A 70 -7.57 -11.14 -8.56
N ARG A 71 -6.37 -11.39 -9.07
CA ARG A 71 -5.61 -10.39 -9.86
C ARG A 71 -6.33 -9.98 -11.14
N ASP A 72 -7.04 -10.91 -11.77
CA ASP A 72 -7.74 -10.74 -13.06
C ASP A 72 -9.14 -10.11 -12.95
N LYS A 73 -9.61 -9.79 -11.74
CA LYS A 73 -10.96 -9.28 -11.51
C LYS A 73 -10.93 -7.87 -10.92
N ALA A 74 -11.84 -7.02 -11.43
CA ALA A 74 -12.10 -5.69 -10.91
C ALA A 74 -12.74 -5.69 -9.51
N PHE A 75 -13.32 -6.82 -9.09
CA PHE A 75 -14.02 -6.92 -7.81
C PHE A 75 -13.05 -6.76 -6.64
N LYS A 76 -13.29 -5.72 -5.85
CA LYS A 76 -12.59 -5.44 -4.59
C LYS A 76 -13.50 -5.81 -3.42
N ALA A 77 -12.91 -6.40 -2.39
CA ALA A 77 -13.56 -6.71 -1.13
C ALA A 77 -12.88 -5.91 -0.02
N ALA A 78 -13.67 -5.52 0.98
CA ALA A 78 -13.14 -4.95 2.19
C ALA A 78 -12.29 -6.00 2.91
N TYR A 79 -11.11 -5.58 3.36
CA TYR A 79 -10.21 -6.40 4.16
C TYR A 79 -9.68 -5.57 5.32
N ASP A 80 -9.93 -6.06 6.52
CA ASP A 80 -9.48 -5.42 7.74
C ASP A 80 -8.09 -5.95 8.11
N LEU A 81 -7.16 -5.02 8.35
CA LEU A 81 -5.80 -5.27 8.82
C LEU A 81 -5.61 -4.59 10.17
N VAL A 82 -5.11 -5.31 11.16
CA VAL A 82 -4.75 -4.73 12.46
C VAL A 82 -3.25 -4.50 12.49
N LEU A 83 -2.84 -3.25 12.74
CA LEU A 83 -1.43 -2.89 12.91
C LEU A 83 -1.05 -3.11 14.38
N GLY A 84 -0.33 -4.20 14.67
CA GLY A 84 0.10 -4.48 16.04
C GLY A 84 1.00 -3.37 16.60
N SER A 85 0.82 -3.02 17.87
CA SER A 85 1.63 -2.03 18.59
C SER A 85 3.14 -2.31 18.53
N TRP A 86 3.54 -3.58 18.54
CA TRP A 86 4.95 -3.99 18.36
C TRP A 86 5.55 -3.45 17.05
N TRP A 87 4.75 -3.38 15.99
CA TRP A 87 5.20 -2.90 14.69
C TRP A 87 5.34 -1.38 14.69
N LEU A 88 4.43 -0.67 15.35
CA LEU A 88 4.52 0.78 15.53
C LEU A 88 5.77 1.17 16.33
N GLN A 89 6.09 0.39 17.37
CA GLN A 89 7.32 0.57 18.13
C GLN A 89 8.54 0.30 17.26
N ALA A 90 8.56 -0.82 16.53
CA ALA A 90 9.66 -1.15 15.63
C ALA A 90 9.88 -0.10 14.52
N ALA A 91 8.79 0.50 14.03
CA ALA A 91 8.84 1.66 13.14
C ALA A 91 9.48 2.86 13.86
N ALA A 92 8.97 3.28 15.02
CA ALA A 92 9.55 4.39 15.78
C ALA A 92 11.06 4.21 16.04
N ASP A 93 11.47 2.98 16.34
CA ASP A 93 12.87 2.63 16.61
C ASP A 93 13.73 2.45 15.35
N GLY A 94 13.15 2.53 14.15
CA GLY A 94 13.91 2.35 12.91
C GLY A 94 14.41 0.92 12.66
N THR A 95 13.80 -0.08 13.29
CA THR A 95 14.31 -1.46 13.28
C THR A 95 13.73 -2.31 12.15
N VAL A 96 12.72 -1.82 11.43
CA VAL A 96 12.20 -2.47 10.23
C VAL A 96 12.80 -1.84 8.97
N PRO A 97 13.17 -2.62 7.95
CA PRO A 97 13.75 -2.08 6.73
C PRO A 97 12.73 -1.28 5.91
N ARG A 98 11.43 -1.60 6.07
CA ARG A 98 10.35 -0.96 5.35
C ARG A 98 9.02 -1.05 6.09
N LEU A 99 8.23 0.01 6.02
CA LEU A 99 6.89 0.06 6.58
C LEU A 99 5.88 -0.64 5.65
N PRO A 100 5.10 -1.66 6.09
CA PRO A 100 4.00 -2.27 5.33
C PRO A 100 2.90 -1.31 4.90
N VAL A 101 2.70 -0.23 5.64
CA VAL A 101 1.71 0.82 5.33
C VAL A 101 2.34 2.20 5.48
N VAL A 102 1.90 3.12 4.63
CA VAL A 102 2.27 4.54 4.65
C VAL A 102 1.03 5.40 4.43
N ASN A 103 1.09 6.68 4.75
CA ASN A 103 0.03 7.60 4.34
C ASN A 103 -0.03 7.73 2.83
N GLU A 104 -1.25 7.92 2.32
CA GLU A 104 -1.43 8.29 0.92
C GLU A 104 -0.78 9.68 0.71
N PRO A 105 0.15 9.83 -0.24
CA PRO A 105 0.85 11.10 -0.45
C PRO A 105 -0.11 12.15 -1.00
N ASP A 106 -0.05 13.37 -0.46
CA ASP A 106 -0.77 14.53 -0.97
C ASP A 106 -0.44 14.77 -2.44
N GLU A 107 -1.37 15.27 -3.25
CA GLU A 107 -1.16 15.46 -4.70
C GLU A 107 0.04 16.35 -5.05
N GLU A 108 0.38 17.30 -4.16
CA GLU A 108 1.48 18.25 -4.33
C GLU A 108 2.85 17.69 -3.94
N ASP A 109 2.91 16.55 -3.24
CA ASP A 109 4.17 15.95 -2.81
C ASP A 109 4.92 15.35 -4.02
N SER A 110 5.99 16.00 -4.45
CA SER A 110 6.83 15.57 -5.56
C SER A 110 8.07 14.77 -5.11
N SER A 111 8.13 14.32 -3.86
CA SER A 111 9.23 13.50 -3.36
C SER A 111 9.30 12.15 -4.10
N GLU A 112 10.50 11.57 -4.15
CA GLU A 112 10.70 10.25 -4.77
C GLU A 112 9.82 9.18 -4.11
N GLY A 113 9.66 9.24 -2.78
CA GLY A 113 8.80 8.33 -2.03
C GLY A 113 7.32 8.47 -2.43
N ALA A 114 6.81 9.70 -2.52
CA ALA A 114 5.44 9.95 -2.97
C ALA A 114 5.20 9.44 -4.39
N MET A 115 6.12 9.72 -5.32
CA MET A 115 6.05 9.19 -6.68
C MET A 115 6.04 7.66 -6.72
N ALA A 116 6.87 7.00 -5.90
CA ALA A 116 6.91 5.55 -5.82
C ALA A 116 5.59 4.97 -5.30
N VAL A 117 4.96 5.59 -4.30
CA VAL A 117 3.65 5.15 -3.78
C VAL A 117 2.55 5.35 -4.81
N ARG A 118 2.54 6.48 -5.54
CA ARG A 118 1.58 6.69 -6.64
C ARG A 118 1.76 5.66 -7.75
N ALA A 119 2.99 5.37 -8.14
CA ALA A 119 3.29 4.34 -9.13
C ALA A 119 2.79 2.95 -8.68
N LEU A 120 2.96 2.60 -7.39
CA LEU A 120 2.40 1.36 -6.83
C LEU A 120 0.87 1.34 -6.91
N CYS A 121 0.20 2.44 -6.58
CA CYS A 121 -1.26 2.55 -6.70
C CYS A 121 -1.71 2.38 -8.16
N ASP A 122 -1.04 3.05 -9.10
CA ASP A 122 -1.35 2.96 -10.52
C ASP A 122 -1.12 1.55 -11.07
N GLU A 123 -0.02 0.91 -10.68
CA GLU A 123 0.26 -0.49 -11.04
C GLU A 123 -0.83 -1.40 -10.49
N TYR A 124 -1.19 -1.23 -9.21
CA TYR A 124 -2.30 -1.96 -8.62
C TYR A 124 -3.54 -1.77 -9.46
N GLU A 125 -3.93 -0.54 -9.82
CA GLU A 125 -5.11 -0.30 -10.66
C GLU A 125 -5.01 -0.90 -12.08
N ARG A 126 -3.85 -0.81 -12.74
CA ARG A 126 -3.65 -1.26 -14.13
C ARG A 126 -3.88 -2.74 -14.37
N VAL A 127 -3.60 -3.61 -13.40
CA VAL A 127 -3.80 -5.06 -13.58
C VAL A 127 -5.26 -5.43 -13.96
N VAL A 128 -6.23 -4.53 -13.75
CA VAL A 128 -7.64 -4.72 -14.16
C VAL A 128 -7.90 -4.45 -15.65
N LEU A 129 -7.05 -3.68 -16.34
CA LEU A 129 -7.30 -3.25 -17.72
C LEU A 129 -6.77 -4.22 -18.79
N LEU A 130 -5.83 -5.11 -18.44
CA LEU A 130 -5.38 -6.16 -19.34
C LEU A 130 -6.38 -7.33 -19.31
N ARG A 131 -7.49 -7.18 -20.05
CA ARG A 131 -8.42 -8.29 -20.26
C ARG A 131 -7.76 -9.36 -21.15
N PRO A 132 -7.93 -10.66 -20.86
CA PRO A 132 -7.62 -11.73 -21.81
C PRO A 132 -8.53 -11.74 -23.05
N THR A 133 -9.56 -10.90 -23.10
CA THR A 133 -10.58 -10.93 -24.17
C THR A 133 -10.14 -10.33 -25.51
N ASP A 134 -8.97 -9.68 -25.56
CA ASP A 134 -8.37 -9.21 -26.83
C ASP A 134 -7.41 -10.23 -27.44
N ALA A 135 -7.23 -11.40 -26.82
CA ALA A 135 -6.57 -12.50 -27.49
C ALA A 135 -7.44 -12.94 -28.68
N PRO A 136 -6.92 -12.95 -29.92
CA PRO A 136 -7.67 -13.45 -31.06
C PRO A 136 -8.14 -14.88 -30.74
N PRO A 137 -9.37 -15.26 -31.12
CA PRO A 137 -9.87 -16.61 -30.89
C PRO A 137 -8.84 -17.61 -31.43
N LEU A 138 -8.53 -18.63 -30.64
CA LEU A 138 -7.69 -19.72 -31.13
C LEU A 138 -8.29 -20.22 -32.44
N PRO A 139 -7.46 -20.43 -33.48
CA PRO A 139 -7.96 -20.99 -34.73
C PRO A 139 -8.68 -22.30 -34.42
N PRO A 140 -9.79 -22.62 -35.11
CA PRO A 140 -10.52 -23.85 -34.89
C PRO A 140 -9.56 -25.03 -35.00
N GLN A 141 -9.53 -25.88 -33.97
CA GLN A 141 -8.76 -27.12 -34.00
C GLN A 141 -9.35 -28.01 -35.11
N GLY A 142 -8.64 -28.10 -36.24
CA GLY A 142 -9.12 -28.86 -37.40
C GLY A 142 -8.68 -28.35 -38.77
N TRP A 143 -7.93 -27.24 -38.88
CA TRP A 143 -7.37 -26.83 -40.16
C TRP A 143 -6.16 -27.70 -40.53
N ASN A 144 -6.40 -28.81 -41.22
CA ASN A 144 -5.37 -29.47 -41.99
C ASN A 144 -4.89 -28.49 -43.08
N VAL A 145 -3.63 -28.09 -43.00
CA VAL A 145 -2.95 -27.39 -44.10
C VAL A 145 -2.64 -28.47 -45.14
N PRO A 146 -3.19 -28.40 -46.36
CA PRO A 146 -2.75 -29.29 -47.43
C PRO A 146 -1.33 -28.88 -47.86
N GLU A 147 -0.50 -29.90 -48.11
CA GLU A 147 0.88 -29.78 -48.62
C GLU A 147 0.97 -29.03 -49.95
#